data_AF-A0A9P5MEL9-F1
#
_entry.id   AF-A0A9P5MEL9-F1
#
_cell.length_a   1.000
_cell.length_b   1.000
_cell.length_c   1.000
_cell.angle_alpha   90.00
_cell.angle_beta   90.00
_cell.angle_gamma   90.00
#
_symmetry.space_group_name_H-M   'P 1'
#
loop_
_entity.id
_entity.type
_entity.pdbx_description
1 polymer ?
#
loop_
_entity_poly.entity_id
_entity_poly.type
_entity_poly.pdbx_seq_one_letter_code
_entity_poly.pdbx_strand_id
1 'polypeptide(L)'
;MDALISRLQNARISDLSSPVSELITENSRVYLHYDVTNPPLHPGPEFTRFVCISDNHGATPRVPRGDVLIHSGDLSMYARKKSRDATMTWLKALPHPVKLVIAGNHDRMLDPEIYEAEGDPEHYQNMRSQLVGDAAVAAKINYLQFESAIIPPASWKAFGSPATPWYSAGAFQYWENEAQAVNSLIPEDTQILLTHGPPKGILDQSKRGKSVGCPELTRPGGWLPHVRLHVFGHIHEAWGAQI
;
A
#
# COMPACT_ATOMS: atom_id res chain seq x y z
N MET A 1 -4.62 -0.31 45.18
CA MET A 1 -4.68 -1.02 43.89
C MET A 1 -6.10 -1.03 43.29
N ASP A 2 -7.10 -0.43 43.97
CA ASP A 2 -8.52 -0.54 43.56
C ASP A 2 -9.16 0.72 42.97
N ALA A 3 -8.43 1.82 42.82
CA ALA A 3 -8.95 3.04 42.17
C ALA A 3 -8.73 3.07 40.64
N LEU A 4 -7.83 2.22 40.11
CA LEU A 4 -7.55 2.13 38.67
C LEU A 4 -8.48 1.12 37.97
N ILE A 5 -8.96 0.10 38.70
CA ILE A 5 -9.84 -0.96 38.18
C ILE A 5 -11.30 -0.47 38.07
N SER A 6 -11.74 0.44 38.94
CA SER A 6 -13.09 1.03 38.87
C SER A 6 -13.32 1.96 37.66
N ARG A 7 -12.26 2.53 37.07
CA ARG A 7 -12.38 3.33 35.83
C ARG A 7 -12.53 2.48 34.56
N LEU A 8 -12.24 1.19 34.62
CA LEU A 8 -12.33 0.27 33.47
C LEU A 8 -13.67 -0.47 33.39
N GLN A 9 -14.58 -0.30 34.36
CA GLN A 9 -15.87 -1.03 34.41
C GLN A 9 -17.11 -0.15 34.27
N ASN A 10 -16.97 1.16 34.01
CA ASN A 10 -18.09 2.09 33.87
C ASN A 10 -18.17 2.80 32.51
N ALA A 11 -17.45 2.33 31.48
CA ALA A 11 -17.76 2.70 30.10
C ALA A 11 -19.03 1.92 29.68
N ARG A 12 -20.18 2.51 29.98
CA ARG A 12 -21.49 2.00 29.61
C ARG A 12 -21.52 1.73 28.11
N ILE A 13 -21.98 0.52 27.80
CA ILE A 13 -22.60 0.13 26.54
C ILE A 13 -23.79 1.08 26.31
N SER A 14 -23.54 2.17 25.61
CA SER A 14 -24.55 3.00 24.98
C SER A 14 -23.84 3.87 23.96
N ASP A 15 -24.14 3.60 22.68
CA ASP A 15 -23.70 4.32 21.48
C ASP A 15 -22.44 3.77 20.77
N LEU A 16 -22.54 2.56 20.21
CA LEU A 16 -21.63 2.07 19.16
C LEU A 16 -22.19 2.41 17.78
N SER A 17 -22.38 3.70 17.52
CA SER A 17 -22.13 4.24 16.18
C SER A 17 -20.72 4.83 16.24
N SER A 18 -19.69 4.02 15.97
CA SER A 18 -18.33 4.57 15.88
C SER A 18 -18.38 5.73 14.89
N PRO A 19 -17.97 6.96 15.28
CA PRO A 19 -17.92 8.05 14.33
C PRO A 19 -16.97 7.61 13.23
N VAL A 20 -17.48 7.61 12.00
CA VAL A 20 -16.64 7.53 10.81
C VAL A 20 -15.57 8.61 10.98
N SER A 21 -14.31 8.21 11.18
CA SER A 21 -13.21 9.16 11.15
C SER A 21 -12.98 9.51 9.68
N GLU A 22 -13.68 10.55 9.25
CA GLU A 22 -13.63 11.09 7.91
C GLU A 22 -12.64 12.27 7.88
N LEU A 23 -11.72 12.25 6.93
CA LEU A 23 -10.94 13.43 6.56
C LEU A 23 -11.54 14.02 5.29
N ILE A 24 -11.86 15.31 5.30
CA ILE A 24 -12.60 15.95 4.23
C ILE A 24 -11.86 17.21 3.79
N THR A 25 -11.67 17.34 2.48
CA THR A 25 -11.35 18.60 1.81
C THR A 25 -12.43 18.91 0.76
N GLU A 26 -12.28 20.01 0.03
CA GLU A 26 -13.17 20.34 -1.08
C GLU A 26 -13.22 19.24 -2.15
N ASN A 27 -12.10 18.55 -2.40
CA ASN A 27 -11.95 17.63 -3.52
C ASN A 27 -11.71 16.16 -3.13
N SER A 28 -11.66 15.86 -1.82
CA SER A 28 -11.29 14.53 -1.34
C SER A 28 -12.04 14.17 -0.06
N ARG A 29 -12.30 12.87 0.11
CA ARG A 29 -12.89 12.28 1.31
C ARG A 29 -12.17 10.98 1.63
N VAL A 30 -11.65 10.85 2.84
CA VAL A 30 -10.93 9.65 3.31
C VAL A 30 -11.68 9.03 4.47
N TYR A 31 -11.98 7.74 4.35
CA TYR A 31 -12.70 6.98 5.36
C TYR A 31 -11.76 5.94 5.96
N LEU A 32 -11.41 6.07 7.25
CA LEU A 32 -10.56 5.10 7.94
C LEU A 32 -11.40 4.03 8.68
N HIS A 33 -12.59 4.40 9.17
CA HIS A 33 -13.50 3.50 9.87
C HIS A 33 -14.87 3.49 9.19
N TYR A 34 -15.27 2.32 8.71
CA TYR A 34 -16.57 2.08 8.09
C TYR A 34 -16.93 0.59 8.15
N ASP A 35 -18.23 0.28 8.06
CA ASP A 35 -18.68 -1.09 7.87
C ASP A 35 -18.35 -1.54 6.44
N VAL A 36 -17.45 -2.50 6.28
CA VAL A 36 -17.06 -3.02 4.95
C VAL A 36 -18.22 -3.70 4.22
N THR A 37 -19.26 -4.12 4.94
CA THR A 37 -20.47 -4.69 4.35
C THR A 37 -21.44 -3.63 3.84
N ASN A 38 -21.34 -2.40 4.37
CA ASN A 38 -22.12 -1.24 3.99
C ASN A 38 -21.22 0.01 3.88
N PRO A 39 -20.31 0.06 2.90
CA PRO A 39 -19.34 1.15 2.78
C PRO A 39 -20.04 2.47 2.38
N PRO A 40 -19.41 3.63 2.64
CA PRO A 40 -19.94 4.93 2.23
C PRO A 40 -20.30 4.95 0.74
N LEU A 41 -21.42 5.58 0.38
CA LEU A 41 -21.91 5.59 -1.01
C LEU A 41 -20.94 6.29 -1.97
N HIS A 42 -20.88 5.82 -3.21
CA HIS A 42 -20.11 6.45 -4.27
C HIS A 42 -20.69 7.85 -4.58
N PRO A 43 -19.91 8.95 -4.48
CA PRO A 43 -20.46 10.30 -4.59
C PRO A 43 -20.89 10.69 -6.02
N GLY A 44 -20.50 9.92 -7.03
CA GLY A 44 -20.91 10.09 -8.42
C GLY A 44 -19.78 9.81 -9.40
N PRO A 45 -20.04 9.81 -10.71
CA PRO A 45 -19.05 9.46 -11.75
C PRO A 45 -17.87 10.45 -11.86
N GLU A 46 -18.01 11.66 -11.34
CA GLU A 46 -16.94 12.69 -11.31
C GLU A 46 -15.83 12.37 -10.28
N PHE A 47 -16.03 11.37 -9.43
CA PHE A 47 -15.07 10.94 -8.42
C PHE A 47 -14.52 9.56 -8.74
N THR A 48 -13.27 9.31 -8.35
CA THR A 48 -12.68 7.97 -8.34
C THR A 48 -12.61 7.47 -6.91
N ARG A 49 -13.15 6.28 -6.65
CA ARG A 49 -13.02 5.59 -5.36
C ARG A 49 -11.80 4.68 -5.35
N PHE A 50 -10.79 5.09 -4.59
CA PHE A 50 -9.63 4.27 -4.27
C PHE A 50 -9.89 3.41 -3.03
N VAL A 51 -9.51 2.13 -3.10
CA VAL A 51 -9.49 1.20 -1.97
C VAL A 51 -8.03 0.88 -1.68
N CYS A 52 -7.49 1.47 -0.63
CA CYS A 52 -6.06 1.41 -0.29
C CYS A 52 -5.81 0.37 0.80
N ILE A 53 -4.88 -0.55 0.55
CA ILE A 53 -4.46 -1.60 1.47
C ILE A 53 -2.96 -1.88 1.32
N SER A 54 -2.38 -2.55 2.31
CA SER A 54 -0.98 -2.98 2.30
C SER A 54 -0.79 -4.13 3.28
N ASP A 55 0.36 -4.82 3.22
CA ASP A 55 0.89 -5.67 4.29
C ASP A 55 -0.09 -6.78 4.73
N ASN A 56 -0.83 -7.34 3.78
CA ASN A 56 -1.77 -8.42 4.09
C ASN A 56 -1.04 -9.74 4.40
N HIS A 57 0.20 -9.92 3.93
CA HIS A 57 1.06 -11.07 4.25
C HIS A 57 0.40 -12.45 4.03
N GLY A 58 -0.51 -12.57 3.07
CA GLY A 58 -1.29 -13.80 2.81
C GLY A 58 -2.67 -13.84 3.46
N ALA A 59 -3.04 -12.85 4.26
CA ALA A 59 -4.41 -12.66 4.71
C ALA A 59 -5.29 -12.20 3.55
N THR A 60 -6.57 -12.57 3.58
CA THR A 60 -7.53 -12.26 2.51
C THR A 60 -8.68 -11.42 3.07
N PRO A 61 -8.41 -10.17 3.49
CA PRO A 61 -9.41 -9.35 4.14
C PRO A 61 -10.58 -9.06 3.19
N ARG A 62 -11.76 -8.83 3.76
CA ARG A 62 -12.87 -8.26 3.00
C ARG A 62 -12.52 -6.80 2.72
N VAL A 63 -12.66 -6.39 1.46
CA VAL A 63 -12.47 -5.01 1.02
C VAL A 63 -13.74 -4.51 0.35
N PRO A 64 -14.09 -3.22 0.46
CA PRO A 64 -15.27 -2.69 -0.20
C PRO A 64 -15.06 -2.63 -1.71
N ARG A 65 -16.16 -2.46 -2.45
CA ARG A 65 -16.07 -2.10 -3.88
C ARG A 65 -15.46 -0.72 -4.05
N GLY A 66 -14.73 -0.55 -5.14
CA GLY A 66 -14.21 0.73 -5.60
C GLY A 66 -13.74 0.62 -7.05
N ASP A 67 -13.36 1.75 -7.63
CA ASP A 67 -12.92 1.83 -9.02
C ASP A 67 -11.48 1.35 -9.16
N VAL A 68 -10.65 1.65 -8.15
CA VAL A 68 -9.24 1.27 -8.15
C VAL A 68 -8.88 0.66 -6.78
N LEU A 69 -8.44 -0.59 -6.77
CA LEU A 69 -7.76 -1.18 -5.62
C LEU A 69 -6.28 -0.82 -5.69
N ILE A 70 -5.69 -0.41 -4.59
CA ILE A 70 -4.25 -0.14 -4.46
C ILE A 70 -3.68 -1.03 -3.35
N HIS A 71 -2.68 -1.85 -3.68
CA HIS A 71 -1.94 -2.68 -2.73
C HIS A 71 -0.47 -2.26 -2.68
N SER A 72 -0.05 -1.62 -1.58
CA SER A 72 1.30 -1.04 -1.44
C SER A 72 2.37 -1.99 -0.87
N GLY A 73 2.36 -3.23 -1.33
CA GLY A 73 3.42 -4.20 -1.02
C GLY A 73 3.09 -5.18 0.10
N ASP A 74 4.05 -6.09 0.33
CA ASP A 74 3.98 -7.19 1.29
C ASP A 74 2.80 -8.13 1.07
N LEU A 75 2.73 -8.61 -0.18
CA LEU A 75 1.72 -9.56 -0.65
C LEU A 75 1.81 -10.91 0.05
N SER A 76 3.02 -11.27 0.51
CA SER A 76 3.31 -12.53 1.14
C SER A 76 4.07 -12.37 2.46
N MET A 77 4.03 -13.40 3.30
CA MET A 77 4.90 -13.50 4.46
C MET A 77 6.20 -14.22 4.06
N TYR A 78 7.26 -13.46 3.82
CA TYR A 78 8.59 -13.96 3.44
C TYR A 78 8.58 -14.88 2.20
N ALA A 79 7.86 -14.50 1.14
CA ALA A 79 7.72 -15.28 -0.08
C ALA A 79 7.20 -16.72 0.09
N ARG A 80 6.58 -17.06 1.23
CA ARG A 80 6.04 -18.40 1.47
C ARG A 80 4.93 -18.71 0.48
N LYS A 81 5.10 -19.79 -0.29
CA LYS A 81 4.15 -20.27 -1.31
C LYS A 81 2.68 -20.22 -0.88
N LYS A 82 2.35 -20.73 0.32
CA LYS A 82 0.96 -20.75 0.82
C LYS A 82 0.36 -19.35 0.96
N SER A 83 1.10 -18.44 1.59
CA SER A 83 0.67 -17.05 1.84
C SER A 83 0.50 -16.31 0.52
N ARG A 84 1.48 -16.45 -0.37
CA ARG A 84 1.43 -15.92 -1.72
C ARG A 84 0.21 -16.42 -2.51
N ASP A 85 0.05 -17.74 -2.64
CA ASP A 85 -0.99 -18.32 -3.47
C ASP A 85 -2.37 -17.86 -2.97
N ALA A 86 -2.54 -17.74 -1.65
CA ALA A 86 -3.74 -17.17 -1.04
C ALA A 86 -3.98 -15.70 -1.47
N THR A 87 -2.96 -14.83 -1.38
CA THR A 87 -3.07 -13.44 -1.84
C THR A 87 -3.38 -13.35 -3.33
N MET A 88 -2.71 -14.14 -4.18
CA MET A 88 -2.92 -14.10 -5.63
C MET A 88 -4.31 -14.60 -6.03
N THR A 89 -4.79 -15.69 -5.42
CA THR A 89 -6.17 -16.17 -5.62
C THR A 89 -7.17 -15.11 -5.16
N TRP A 90 -6.95 -14.51 -4.00
CA TRP A 90 -7.84 -13.48 -3.46
C TRP A 90 -7.86 -12.22 -4.35
N LEU A 91 -6.69 -11.65 -4.69
CA LEU A 91 -6.59 -10.48 -5.56
C LEU A 91 -7.28 -10.70 -6.90
N LYS A 92 -7.10 -11.89 -7.52
CA LYS A 92 -7.72 -12.21 -8.80
C LYS A 92 -9.24 -12.32 -8.73
N ALA A 93 -9.79 -12.71 -7.57
CA ALA A 93 -11.23 -12.82 -7.35
C ALA A 93 -11.92 -11.48 -7.03
N LEU A 94 -11.15 -10.42 -6.70
CA LEU A 94 -11.73 -9.13 -6.35
C LEU A 94 -12.37 -8.45 -7.58
N PRO A 95 -13.54 -7.81 -7.42
CA PRO A 95 -14.33 -7.27 -8.54
C PRO A 95 -13.85 -5.91 -9.06
N HIS A 96 -12.79 -5.33 -8.48
CA HIS A 96 -12.30 -4.00 -8.85
C HIS A 96 -11.87 -3.96 -10.31
N PRO A 97 -12.31 -2.96 -11.09
CA PRO A 97 -12.01 -2.88 -12.52
C PRO A 97 -10.55 -2.54 -12.80
N VAL A 98 -9.84 -1.97 -11.81
CA VAL A 98 -8.39 -1.77 -11.83
C VAL A 98 -7.81 -2.15 -10.47
N LYS A 99 -6.66 -2.83 -10.48
CA LYS A 99 -5.87 -3.15 -9.28
C LYS A 99 -4.42 -2.73 -9.52
N LEU A 100 -3.93 -1.75 -8.77
CA LEU A 100 -2.52 -1.37 -8.74
C LEU A 100 -1.83 -2.13 -7.62
N VAL A 101 -0.70 -2.77 -7.92
CA VAL A 101 0.01 -3.61 -6.96
C VAL A 101 1.51 -3.34 -7.07
N ILE A 102 2.18 -3.12 -5.95
CA ILE A 102 3.64 -3.16 -5.85
C ILE A 102 4.06 -4.31 -4.92
N ALA A 103 5.33 -4.66 -4.94
CA ALA A 103 5.94 -5.56 -3.96
C ALA A 103 6.34 -4.80 -2.68
N GLY A 104 6.66 -5.54 -1.62
CA GLY A 104 7.29 -5.00 -0.41
C GLY A 104 8.50 -5.83 0.03
N ASN A 105 9.01 -5.56 1.24
CA ASN A 105 10.24 -6.19 1.72
C ASN A 105 10.10 -7.69 2.03
N HIS A 106 8.89 -8.21 2.17
CA HIS A 106 8.62 -9.63 2.34
C HIS A 106 8.48 -10.40 1.03
N ASP A 107 8.41 -9.70 -0.12
CA ASP A 107 8.21 -10.29 -1.44
C ASP A 107 9.55 -10.57 -2.14
N ARG A 108 10.49 -11.19 -1.42
CA ARG A 108 11.89 -11.51 -1.83
C ARG A 108 12.02 -12.08 -3.23
N MET A 109 11.08 -12.92 -3.64
CA MET A 109 11.11 -13.59 -4.94
C MET A 109 10.64 -12.71 -6.11
N LEU A 110 10.39 -11.42 -5.87
CA LEU A 110 10.16 -10.41 -6.90
C LEU A 110 11.37 -9.47 -7.06
N ASP A 111 12.35 -9.54 -6.16
CA ASP A 111 13.54 -8.70 -6.15
C ASP A 111 14.66 -9.34 -6.99
N PRO A 112 15.09 -8.68 -8.08
CA PRO A 112 16.15 -9.17 -8.93
C PRO A 112 17.47 -9.48 -8.23
N GLU A 113 17.90 -8.62 -7.32
CA GLU A 113 19.20 -8.76 -6.68
C GLU A 113 19.23 -9.97 -5.73
N ILE A 114 18.11 -10.22 -5.04
CA ILE A 114 17.99 -11.35 -4.12
C ILE A 114 18.00 -12.67 -4.88
N TYR A 115 17.18 -12.85 -5.92
CA TYR A 115 17.14 -14.16 -6.59
C TYR A 115 18.43 -14.42 -7.38
N GLU A 116 19.08 -13.38 -7.93
CA GLU A 116 20.37 -13.54 -8.60
C GLU A 116 21.45 -14.04 -7.62
N ALA A 117 21.42 -13.53 -6.38
CA ALA A 117 22.30 -14.00 -5.31
C ALA A 117 21.94 -15.40 -4.79
N GLU A 118 20.64 -15.75 -4.73
CA GLU A 118 20.16 -17.05 -4.26
C GLU A 118 20.23 -18.16 -5.32
N GLY A 119 20.31 -17.82 -6.61
CA GLY A 119 20.48 -18.78 -7.71
C GLY A 119 19.20 -19.52 -8.15
N ASP A 120 18.02 -18.92 -8.00
CA ASP A 120 16.71 -19.53 -8.32
C ASP A 120 15.84 -18.70 -9.29
N PRO A 121 16.25 -18.59 -10.58
CA PRO A 121 15.53 -17.79 -11.58
C PRO A 121 14.16 -18.36 -11.97
N GLU A 122 13.96 -19.68 -11.87
CA GLU A 122 12.68 -20.32 -12.18
C GLU A 122 11.60 -19.87 -11.19
N HIS A 123 11.95 -19.79 -9.90
CA HIS A 123 11.04 -19.30 -8.88
C HIS A 123 10.65 -17.84 -9.14
N TYR A 124 11.60 -16.96 -9.50
CA TYR A 124 11.30 -15.57 -9.87
C TYR A 124 10.34 -15.49 -11.07
N GLN A 125 10.60 -16.24 -12.14
CA GLN A 125 9.75 -16.22 -13.32
C GLN A 125 8.33 -16.70 -13.00
N ASN A 126 8.21 -17.78 -12.22
CA ASN A 126 6.92 -18.28 -11.75
C ASN A 126 6.19 -17.20 -10.95
N MET A 127 6.87 -16.55 -10.01
CA MET A 127 6.32 -15.46 -9.20
C MET A 127 5.81 -14.30 -10.03
N ARG A 128 6.69 -13.75 -10.88
CA ARG A 128 6.36 -12.60 -11.72
C ARG A 128 5.19 -12.94 -12.64
N SER A 129 5.13 -14.16 -13.20
CA SER A 129 4.01 -14.59 -14.05
C SER A 129 2.65 -14.54 -13.35
N GLN A 130 2.60 -14.70 -12.02
CA GLN A 130 1.33 -14.59 -11.28
C GLN A 130 0.78 -13.16 -11.22
N LEU A 131 1.66 -12.17 -11.38
CA LEU A 131 1.37 -10.73 -11.29
C LEU A 131 1.30 -10.04 -12.67
N VAL A 132 2.01 -10.56 -13.68
CA VAL A 132 2.07 -9.94 -15.02
C VAL A 132 1.57 -10.84 -16.16
N GLY A 133 1.29 -12.12 -15.90
CA GLY A 133 0.80 -13.06 -16.92
C GLY A 133 -0.69 -12.89 -17.24
N ASP A 134 -1.18 -13.64 -18.22
CA ASP A 134 -2.55 -13.54 -18.76
C ASP A 134 -3.65 -13.58 -17.69
N ALA A 135 -3.49 -14.43 -16.68
CA ALA A 135 -4.45 -14.53 -15.58
C ALA A 135 -4.50 -13.25 -14.72
N ALA A 136 -3.37 -12.56 -14.56
CA ALA A 136 -3.30 -11.28 -13.85
C ALA A 136 -3.92 -10.15 -14.68
N VAL A 137 -3.62 -10.13 -15.98
CA VAL A 137 -4.21 -9.19 -16.94
C VAL A 137 -5.73 -9.35 -17.02
N ALA A 138 -6.23 -10.58 -17.12
CA ALA A 138 -7.66 -10.89 -17.11
C ALA A 138 -8.32 -10.41 -15.80
N ALA A 139 -7.60 -10.54 -14.69
CA ALA A 139 -8.02 -10.05 -13.37
C ALA A 139 -7.79 -8.55 -13.14
N LYS A 140 -7.34 -7.80 -14.15
CA LYS A 140 -7.10 -6.33 -14.08
C LYS A 140 -6.03 -5.92 -13.07
N ILE A 141 -5.05 -6.78 -12.85
CA ILE A 141 -3.87 -6.48 -12.02
C ILE A 141 -2.83 -5.75 -12.87
N ASN A 142 -2.37 -4.62 -12.36
CA ASN A 142 -1.28 -3.80 -12.88
C ASN A 142 -0.19 -3.82 -11.80
N TYR A 143 0.77 -4.73 -11.96
CA TYR A 143 1.93 -4.78 -11.09
C TYR A 143 2.95 -3.74 -11.55
N LEU A 144 3.41 -2.89 -10.63
CA LEU A 144 4.36 -1.81 -10.91
C LEU A 144 5.66 -2.07 -10.14
N GLN A 145 6.80 -2.03 -10.82
CA GLN A 145 8.10 -2.14 -10.20
C GLN A 145 9.06 -1.12 -10.82
N PHE A 146 9.07 0.08 -10.24
CA PHE A 146 9.72 1.27 -10.80
C PHE A 146 9.12 1.68 -12.16
N GLU A 147 7.81 1.52 -12.29
CA GLU A 147 7.08 1.69 -13.55
C GLU A 147 5.88 2.63 -13.38
N SER A 148 5.50 3.27 -14.49
CA SER A 148 4.31 4.13 -14.57
C SER A 148 3.13 3.41 -15.22
N ALA A 149 1.91 3.82 -14.86
CA ALA A 149 0.69 3.39 -15.53
C ALA A 149 -0.34 4.52 -15.62
N ILE A 150 -1.19 4.47 -16.65
CA ILE A 150 -2.33 5.37 -16.82
C ILE A 150 -3.60 4.63 -16.41
N ILE A 151 -4.31 5.17 -15.42
CA ILE A 151 -5.37 4.44 -14.72
C ILE A 151 -6.75 5.05 -14.97
N PRO A 152 -7.69 4.32 -15.59
CA PRO A 152 -9.07 4.77 -15.73
C PRO A 152 -9.80 4.80 -14.37
N PRO A 153 -10.94 5.51 -14.25
CA PRO A 153 -11.66 6.21 -15.32
C PRO A 153 -11.09 7.60 -15.67
N ALA A 154 -10.32 8.24 -14.79
CA ALA A 154 -9.86 9.62 -14.99
C ALA A 154 -8.47 9.74 -15.66
N SER A 155 -7.90 8.63 -16.14
CA SER A 155 -6.54 8.58 -16.70
C SER A 155 -5.46 9.08 -15.73
N TRP A 156 -5.55 8.67 -14.46
CA TRP A 156 -4.59 9.02 -13.42
C TRP A 156 -3.19 8.52 -13.78
N LYS A 157 -2.17 9.37 -13.60
CA LYS A 157 -0.77 8.98 -13.76
C LYS A 157 -0.26 8.35 -12.49
N ALA A 158 -0.14 7.03 -12.46
CA ALA A 158 0.37 6.27 -11.34
C ALA A 158 1.85 5.92 -11.54
N PHE A 159 2.63 5.93 -10.46
CA PHE A 159 3.97 5.34 -10.41
C PHE A 159 4.08 4.43 -9.19
N GLY A 160 4.70 3.27 -9.36
CA GLY A 160 4.89 2.31 -8.27
C GLY A 160 6.33 1.93 -8.06
N SER A 161 6.81 2.04 -6.82
CA SER A 161 8.13 1.61 -6.39
C SER A 161 8.01 0.68 -5.17
N PRO A 162 8.52 -0.56 -5.23
CA PRO A 162 8.56 -1.43 -4.04
C PRO A 162 9.62 -1.00 -3.03
N ALA A 163 10.45 0.00 -3.38
CA ALA A 163 11.64 0.34 -2.64
C ALA A 163 11.33 1.01 -1.30
N THR A 164 12.09 0.68 -0.26
CA THR A 164 11.99 1.29 1.06
C THR A 164 13.37 1.48 1.68
N PRO A 165 13.60 2.52 2.51
CA PRO A 165 14.83 2.61 3.28
C PRO A 165 15.04 1.34 4.12
N TRP A 166 16.31 0.98 4.31
CA TRP A 166 16.67 -0.17 5.15
C TRP A 166 16.09 -0.04 6.56
N TYR A 167 15.23 -1.00 6.94
CA TYR A 167 14.61 -1.08 8.27
C TYR A 167 14.89 -2.43 8.96
N SER A 168 14.83 -3.51 8.18
CA SER A 168 15.10 -4.89 8.63
C SER A 168 15.40 -5.77 7.42
N ALA A 169 16.15 -6.87 7.55
CA ALA A 169 16.45 -7.74 6.41
C ALA A 169 15.22 -8.07 5.53
N GLY A 170 15.31 -7.78 4.23
CA GLY A 170 14.21 -7.93 3.28
C GLY A 170 14.57 -7.52 1.86
N ALA A 171 13.59 -7.61 0.98
CA ALA A 171 13.65 -7.23 -0.43
C ALA A 171 13.51 -5.73 -0.64
N PHE A 172 13.99 -5.23 -1.78
CA PHE A 172 13.81 -3.86 -2.25
C PHE A 172 14.23 -2.80 -1.23
N GLN A 173 15.31 -3.05 -0.49
CA GLN A 173 15.83 -2.11 0.50
C GLN A 173 17.03 -1.36 -0.04
N TYR A 174 17.11 -0.08 0.31
CA TYR A 174 18.24 0.76 -0.05
C TYR A 174 18.78 1.49 1.19
N TRP A 175 20.06 1.83 1.13
CA TRP A 175 20.73 2.65 2.13
C TRP A 175 20.44 4.13 1.91
N GLU A 176 20.65 4.95 2.95
CA GLU A 176 20.35 6.39 2.90
C GLU A 176 21.05 7.11 1.73
N ASN A 177 22.28 6.71 1.39
CA ASN A 177 23.04 7.28 0.28
C ASN A 177 22.51 6.91 -1.12
N GLU A 178 21.62 5.92 -1.23
CA GLU A 178 21.00 5.48 -2.48
C GLU A 178 19.60 6.08 -2.68
N ALA A 179 19.02 6.65 -1.62
CA ALA A 179 17.66 7.17 -1.61
C ALA A 179 17.40 8.17 -2.75
N GLN A 180 18.35 9.06 -3.02
CA GLN A 180 18.19 10.05 -4.09
C GLN A 180 18.09 9.37 -5.47
N ALA A 181 18.94 8.39 -5.76
CA ALA A 181 18.95 7.70 -7.04
C ALA A 181 17.66 6.91 -7.25
N VAL A 182 17.23 6.15 -6.23
CA VAL A 182 15.98 5.38 -6.26
C VAL A 182 14.76 6.27 -6.48
N ASN A 183 14.66 7.36 -5.72
CA ASN A 183 13.50 8.25 -5.78
C ASN A 183 13.51 9.20 -6.99
N SER A 184 14.63 9.34 -7.69
CA SER A 184 14.71 10.10 -8.95
C SER A 184 14.08 9.37 -10.14
N LEU A 185 13.71 8.09 -9.97
CA LEU A 185 12.95 7.34 -10.97
C LEU A 185 11.47 7.76 -11.03
N ILE A 186 10.97 8.44 -9.99
CA ILE A 186 9.57 8.91 -9.92
C ILE A 186 9.39 10.06 -10.91
N PRO A 187 8.53 9.92 -11.94
CA PRO A 187 8.26 11.00 -12.88
C PRO A 187 7.62 12.21 -12.19
N GLU A 188 7.98 13.42 -12.61
CA GLU A 188 7.46 14.67 -12.05
C GLU A 188 5.93 14.79 -12.18
N ASP A 189 5.33 14.21 -13.21
CA ASP A 189 3.89 14.27 -13.47
C ASP A 189 3.07 13.16 -12.77
N THR A 190 3.68 12.44 -11.83
CA THR A 190 3.02 11.41 -11.02
C THR A 190 1.90 12.03 -10.19
N GLN A 191 0.71 11.45 -10.25
CA GLN A 191 -0.48 11.85 -9.48
C GLN A 191 -0.84 10.85 -8.38
N ILE A 192 -0.61 9.56 -8.63
CA ILE A 192 -0.78 8.49 -7.66
C ILE A 192 0.58 7.83 -7.45
N LEU A 193 1.16 7.98 -6.26
CA LEU A 193 2.41 7.31 -5.92
C LEU A 193 2.14 6.10 -5.04
N LEU A 194 2.76 4.97 -5.36
CA LEU A 194 2.84 3.81 -4.49
C LEU A 194 4.31 3.63 -4.10
N THR A 195 4.60 3.68 -2.81
CA THR A 195 5.87 3.19 -2.26
C THR A 195 5.57 2.14 -1.20
N HIS A 196 6.46 1.19 -0.96
CA HIS A 196 6.23 0.27 0.15
C HIS A 196 6.45 0.97 1.50
N GLY A 197 7.57 1.69 1.65
CA GLY A 197 7.89 2.47 2.84
C GLY A 197 7.27 3.88 2.86
N PRO A 198 7.04 4.47 4.05
CA PRO A 198 6.44 5.79 4.19
C PRO A 198 7.42 6.95 3.89
N PRO A 199 6.92 8.16 3.61
CA PRO A 199 7.70 9.39 3.66
C PRO A 199 8.12 9.74 5.08
N LYS A 200 9.26 10.42 5.25
CA LYS A 200 9.71 10.86 6.58
C LYS A 200 8.74 11.86 7.21
N GLY A 201 8.34 11.61 8.45
CA GLY A 201 7.45 12.48 9.22
C GLY A 201 5.96 12.36 8.87
N ILE A 202 5.58 11.49 7.91
CA ILE A 202 4.20 11.24 7.53
C ILE A 202 3.91 9.77 7.78
N LEU A 203 3.17 9.47 8.85
CA LEU A 203 2.74 8.12 9.22
C LEU A 203 3.90 7.10 9.20
N ASP A 204 5.04 7.48 9.78
CA ASP A 204 6.29 6.72 9.72
C ASP A 204 6.89 6.38 11.10
N GLN A 205 6.08 6.47 12.15
CA GLN A 205 6.52 6.18 13.51
C GLN A 205 6.45 4.68 13.79
N SER A 206 7.62 4.08 14.00
CA SER A 206 7.73 2.70 14.50
C SER A 206 7.15 2.56 15.92
N LYS A 207 6.92 1.32 16.37
CA LYS A 207 6.54 1.00 17.76
C LYS A 207 7.42 1.64 18.85
N ARG A 208 8.68 1.98 18.52
CA ARG A 208 9.62 2.63 19.44
C ARG A 208 9.57 4.17 19.38
N GLY A 209 8.62 4.74 18.64
CA GLY A 209 8.48 6.19 18.44
C GLY A 209 9.53 6.79 17.51
N LYS A 210 10.35 5.97 16.83
CA LYS A 210 11.32 6.45 15.85
C LYS A 210 10.64 6.65 14.49
N SER A 211 10.84 7.83 13.90
CA SER A 211 10.54 8.13 12.50
C SER A 211 11.52 7.39 11.60
N VAL A 212 11.01 6.56 10.69
CA VAL A 212 11.79 5.68 9.81
C VAL A 212 11.47 5.83 8.33
N GLY A 213 10.66 6.82 7.97
CA GLY A 213 10.31 7.11 6.59
C GLY A 213 11.47 7.72 5.80
N CYS A 214 11.34 7.71 4.48
CA CYS A 214 12.36 8.20 3.57
C CYS A 214 12.38 9.75 3.53
N PRO A 215 13.52 10.40 3.84
CA PRO A 215 13.62 11.87 3.77
C PRO A 215 13.49 12.41 2.33
N GLU A 216 13.96 11.66 1.32
CA GLU A 216 13.89 12.07 -0.09
C GLU A 216 12.45 12.18 -0.60
N LEU A 217 11.53 11.38 -0.06
CA LEU A 217 10.10 11.46 -0.37
C LEU A 217 9.44 12.75 0.16
N THR A 218 10.11 13.51 1.03
CA THR A 218 9.63 14.78 1.61
C THR A 218 10.52 15.97 1.31
N ARG A 219 11.50 15.82 0.41
CA ARG A 219 12.46 16.88 0.11
C ARG A 219 11.76 18.08 -0.54
N PRO A 220 12.12 19.33 -0.18
CA PRO A 220 11.63 20.51 -0.87
C PRO A 220 11.93 20.43 -2.38
N GLY A 221 10.95 20.80 -3.22
CA GLY A 221 11.09 20.73 -4.68
C GLY A 221 11.15 19.32 -5.27
N GLY A 222 10.75 18.29 -4.51
CA GLY A 222 10.58 16.92 -5.02
C GLY A 222 9.33 16.75 -5.90
N TRP A 223 8.91 15.49 -6.08
CA TRP A 223 7.74 15.09 -6.90
C TRP A 223 6.38 15.33 -6.21
N LEU A 224 6.38 15.61 -4.91
CA LEU A 224 5.18 15.85 -4.11
C LEU A 224 4.19 16.88 -4.69
N PRO A 225 4.57 17.97 -5.38
CA PRO A 225 3.61 18.98 -5.85
C PRO A 225 2.52 18.46 -6.80
N HIS A 226 2.76 17.34 -7.49
CA HIS A 226 1.79 16.76 -8.43
C HIS A 226 1.06 15.53 -7.88
N VAL A 227 1.59 14.92 -6.81
CA VAL A 227 0.98 13.75 -6.19
C VAL A 227 -0.24 14.16 -5.37
N ARG A 228 -1.37 13.58 -5.74
CA ARG A 228 -2.68 13.77 -5.09
C ARG A 228 -3.01 12.64 -4.12
N LEU A 229 -2.39 11.47 -4.32
CA LEU A 229 -2.54 10.30 -3.47
C LEU A 229 -1.22 9.56 -3.38
N HIS A 230 -0.69 9.41 -2.17
CA HIS A 230 0.47 8.57 -1.89
C HIS A 230 0.03 7.42 -0.97
N VAL A 231 0.12 6.18 -1.46
CA VAL A 231 -0.24 4.98 -0.71
C VAL A 231 1.01 4.18 -0.37
N PHE A 232 1.14 3.83 0.90
CA PHE A 232 2.28 3.09 1.44
C PHE A 232 1.86 2.24 2.65
N GLY A 233 2.78 1.38 3.10
CA GLY A 233 2.59 0.48 4.22
C GLY A 233 3.86 0.35 5.06
N HIS A 234 4.31 -0.89 5.30
CA HIS A 234 5.56 -1.26 5.99
C HIS A 234 5.58 -0.98 7.51
N ILE A 235 5.16 0.21 7.94
CA ILE A 235 5.15 0.63 9.34
C ILE A 235 3.74 0.44 9.92
N HIS A 236 3.45 -0.77 10.36
CA HIS A 236 2.09 -1.20 10.75
C HIS A 236 1.51 -0.38 11.91
N GLU A 237 2.35 0.12 12.80
CA GLU A 237 1.93 0.89 13.97
C GLU A 237 1.47 2.32 13.62
N ALA A 238 1.82 2.82 12.43
CA ALA A 238 1.47 4.15 11.96
C ALA A 238 0.31 4.15 10.96
N TRP A 239 -0.52 3.09 10.96
CA TRP A 239 -1.71 3.00 10.11
C TRP A 239 -2.62 4.23 10.26
N GLY A 240 -3.04 4.81 9.13
CA GLY A 240 -3.93 5.96 9.11
C GLY A 240 -3.91 6.68 7.76
N ALA A 241 -4.35 7.93 7.77
CA ALA A 241 -4.27 8.84 6.63
C ALA A 241 -4.03 10.28 7.13
N GLN A 242 -3.49 11.12 6.25
CA GLN A 242 -3.35 12.57 6.41
C GLN A 242 -3.80 13.23 5.11
N ILE A 243 -4.36 14.44 5.19
CA ILE A 243 -4.82 15.23 4.04
C ILE A 243 -4.54 16.72 4.24
#